data_AF-A0A8J7PX54-F1
#
_entry.id   AF-A0A8J7PX54-F1
#
_cell.length_a   1.000
_cell.length_b   1.000
_cell.length_c   1.000
_cell.angle_alpha   90.00
_cell.angle_beta   90.00
_cell.angle_gamma   90.00
#
_symmetry.space_group_name_H-M   'P 1'
#
loop_
_entity.id
_entity.type
_entity.pdbx_description
1 polymer ?
#
loop_
_entity_poly.entity_id
_entity_poly.type
_entity_poly.pdbx_seq_one_letter_code
_entity_poly.pdbx_strand_id
1 'polypeptide(L)'
;MHHTTEGSTAEGAMEAFRSGRSDPHFTVSATDIFQHIDTAEGARALEHPPGIETNRDSAVQIELVGFAHLPKNPQALANVARLCRWIEAEHGVPRVWPDGPPKPAVNGQDPGGHNRNPQIWVSQGGHYGHCNVPGNTHWDPGYTAQESAFVLSAEFDAQGHLIEQPHQALLKPMRQARAPKGGGKAKSTMPDHNIVAVGLEAYVRDLILPPAPIALMRGGLAPGKKPRAAKTTIARGRTAAPPLAAKVDVGSLLSFVDGVGEQQKEDVLYSVQLAQRAASGACDRFTQTRAWYQKYVEVLENLGWTTEQFAFTSFDQSEGEFRMDQAALKIITAIATQNQLAVLQQSIAALSSLTEEDGAIRMFDFHASTGDSGNFQLGSVQSSDNGALSMALGAFYFRSTDERKRFLFFKWGARQVNFWTAAQRMTLNTDFYARRRKDVIAKLESDASQFIVDLKLG
;
A
#
# COMPACT_ATOMS: atom_id res chain seq x y z
N MET A 1 -12.62 -1.16 24.24
CA MET A 1 -11.21 -0.84 24.58
C MET A 1 -10.43 -0.72 23.27
N HIS A 2 -9.72 0.38 23.08
CA HIS A 2 -8.95 0.70 21.87
C HIS A 2 -7.46 0.54 22.10
N HIS A 3 -6.84 -0.23 21.22
CA HIS A 3 -5.39 -0.45 21.15
C HIS A 3 -4.82 0.00 19.80
N THR A 4 -3.49 0.01 19.70
CA THR A 4 -2.79 -0.04 18.41
C THR A 4 -1.84 -1.22 18.35
N THR A 5 -1.72 -1.83 17.17
CA THR A 5 -0.90 -3.04 16.98
C THR A 5 0.60 -2.80 17.12
N GLU A 6 1.03 -1.54 17.22
CA GLU A 6 2.43 -1.10 17.16
C GLU A 6 3.17 -1.68 15.95
N GLY A 7 2.44 -1.75 14.83
CA GLY A 7 2.83 -2.46 13.62
C GLY A 7 2.05 -1.94 12.40
N SER A 8 2.60 -2.15 11.21
CA SER A 8 2.07 -1.54 9.98
C SER A 8 1.05 -2.39 9.22
N THR A 9 0.82 -3.65 9.61
CA THR A 9 -0.05 -4.58 8.87
C THR A 9 -0.93 -5.40 9.82
N ALA A 10 -2.12 -5.79 9.34
CA ALA A 10 -3.01 -6.67 10.08
C ALA A 10 -2.44 -8.09 10.16
N GLU A 11 -1.78 -8.57 9.10
CA GLU A 11 -1.17 -9.90 9.04
C GLU A 11 -0.05 -10.05 10.07
N GLY A 12 0.85 -9.08 10.15
CA GLY A 12 1.93 -9.08 11.14
C GLY A 12 1.40 -9.03 12.58
N ALA A 13 0.33 -8.26 12.81
CA ALA A 13 -0.34 -8.22 14.10
C ALA A 13 -0.97 -9.58 14.45
N MET A 14 -1.72 -10.18 13.53
CA MET A 14 -2.33 -11.51 13.72
C MET A 14 -1.30 -12.62 13.95
N GLU A 15 -0.15 -12.56 13.29
CA GLU A 15 0.95 -13.51 13.55
C GLU A 15 1.51 -13.33 14.96
N ALA A 16 1.72 -12.09 15.40
CA ALA A 16 2.17 -11.78 16.75
C ALA A 16 1.17 -12.29 17.80
N PHE A 17 -0.13 -12.10 17.59
CA PHE A 17 -1.18 -12.58 18.50
C PHE A 17 -1.17 -14.10 18.64
N ARG A 18 -1.06 -14.84 17.53
CA ARG A 18 -0.97 -16.31 17.58
C ARG A 18 0.25 -16.79 18.34
N SER A 19 1.39 -16.13 18.16
CA SER A 19 2.64 -16.46 18.84
C SER A 19 2.58 -16.15 20.35
N GLY A 20 2.07 -14.96 20.70
CA GLY A 20 1.95 -14.48 22.08
C GLY A 20 0.70 -14.98 22.82
N ARG A 21 -0.23 -15.63 22.11
CA ARG A 21 -1.58 -15.98 22.58
C ARG A 21 -2.35 -14.79 23.15
N SER A 22 -2.20 -13.64 22.50
CA SER A 22 -2.70 -12.33 22.95
C SER A 22 -3.82 -11.79 22.03
N ASP A 23 -4.62 -12.69 21.47
CA ASP A 23 -5.65 -12.34 20.49
C ASP A 23 -6.68 -11.34 21.08
N PRO A 24 -6.95 -10.20 20.41
CA PRO A 24 -8.03 -9.28 20.74
C PRO A 24 -9.37 -9.85 20.22
N HIS A 25 -10.47 -9.12 20.41
CA HIS A 25 -11.72 -9.48 19.73
C HIS A 25 -11.65 -9.11 18.25
N PHE A 26 -11.13 -7.91 17.95
CA PHE A 26 -11.05 -7.39 16.60
C PHE A 26 -9.69 -6.80 16.27
N THR A 27 -9.30 -6.89 15.00
CA THR A 27 -8.24 -6.08 14.39
C THR A 27 -8.81 -5.27 13.23
N VAL A 28 -8.46 -4.01 13.14
CA VAL A 28 -9.02 -3.07 12.14
C VAL A 28 -7.91 -2.44 11.33
N SER A 29 -8.01 -2.57 10.00
CA SER A 29 -7.17 -1.89 9.02
C SER A 29 -7.96 -0.84 8.24
N ALA A 30 -7.31 -0.16 7.30
CA ALA A 30 -7.98 0.76 6.38
C ALA A 30 -9.04 0.07 5.50
N THR A 31 -8.88 -1.23 5.26
CA THR A 31 -9.71 -2.00 4.32
C THR A 31 -10.66 -2.98 5.00
N ASP A 32 -10.26 -3.54 6.15
CA ASP A 32 -10.91 -4.71 6.72
C ASP A 32 -11.08 -4.60 8.24
N ILE A 33 -12.10 -5.31 8.75
CA ILE A 33 -12.33 -5.58 10.16
C ILE A 33 -12.29 -7.09 10.33
N PHE A 34 -11.29 -7.59 11.05
CA PHE A 34 -11.11 -9.00 11.36
C PHE A 34 -11.66 -9.28 12.74
N GLN A 35 -12.47 -10.32 12.90
CA GLN A 35 -12.91 -10.84 14.20
C GLN A 35 -12.14 -12.12 14.52
N HIS A 36 -11.55 -12.19 15.72
CA HIS A 36 -10.78 -13.36 16.18
C HIS A 36 -11.48 -14.11 17.31
N ILE A 37 -12.13 -13.38 18.20
CA ILE A 37 -12.84 -13.90 19.37
C ILE A 37 -14.26 -13.32 19.38
N ASP A 38 -15.23 -14.16 19.71
CA ASP A 38 -16.62 -13.74 19.92
C ASP A 38 -16.72 -12.81 21.14
N THR A 39 -17.53 -11.75 21.05
CA THR A 39 -17.65 -10.77 22.15
C THR A 39 -18.37 -11.30 23.39
N ALA A 40 -18.93 -12.51 23.33
CA ALA A 40 -19.39 -13.26 24.50
C ALA A 40 -18.25 -13.90 25.31
N GLU A 41 -17.03 -13.97 24.76
CA GLU A 41 -15.84 -14.53 25.42
C GLU A 41 -14.83 -13.44 25.76
N GLY A 42 -14.05 -13.65 26.83
CA GLY A 42 -12.96 -12.72 27.17
C GLY A 42 -11.76 -12.88 26.23
N ALA A 43 -11.29 -11.78 25.64
CA ALA A 43 -10.05 -11.72 24.86
C ALA A 43 -8.79 -11.62 25.75
N ARG A 44 -7.62 -11.43 25.14
CA ARG A 44 -6.31 -11.65 25.79
C ARG A 44 -5.26 -10.56 25.53
N ALA A 45 -5.65 -9.40 25.02
CA ALA A 45 -4.71 -8.31 24.70
C ALA A 45 -4.37 -7.41 25.91
N LEU A 46 -5.01 -7.60 27.07
CA LEU A 46 -4.70 -6.84 28.29
C LEU A 46 -3.85 -7.62 29.28
N GLU A 47 -3.02 -6.92 30.06
CA GLU A 47 -2.43 -7.52 31.26
C GLU A 47 -3.49 -7.67 32.34
N HIS A 48 -3.44 -8.77 33.09
CA HIS A 48 -4.31 -9.06 34.22
C HIS A 48 -3.54 -8.94 35.55
N PRO A 49 -3.50 -7.74 36.15
CA PRO A 49 -2.89 -7.54 37.47
C PRO A 49 -3.76 -8.17 38.58
N PRO A 50 -3.15 -8.66 39.69
CA PRO A 50 -3.92 -9.20 40.81
C PRO A 50 -4.94 -8.19 41.38
N GLY A 51 -6.21 -8.60 41.46
CA GLY A 51 -7.28 -7.86 42.13
C GLY A 51 -8.11 -6.93 41.24
N ILE A 52 -7.83 -6.83 39.94
CA ILE A 52 -8.68 -6.13 38.96
C ILE A 52 -8.72 -6.97 37.68
N GLU A 53 -9.91 -7.44 37.31
CA GLU A 53 -10.11 -8.15 36.04
C GLU A 53 -10.12 -7.13 34.89
N THR A 54 -9.28 -7.34 33.88
CA THR A 54 -9.13 -6.41 32.74
C THR A 54 -9.58 -7.04 31.43
N ASN A 55 -9.28 -8.33 31.24
CA ASN A 55 -9.69 -9.10 30.07
C ASN A 55 -11.12 -9.64 30.18
N ARG A 56 -11.55 -10.02 31.39
CA ARG A 56 -12.78 -10.78 31.63
C ARG A 56 -13.94 -9.93 32.16
N ASP A 57 -13.70 -8.67 32.50
CA ASP A 57 -14.70 -7.69 32.93
C ASP A 57 -15.44 -7.05 31.72
N SER A 58 -15.96 -7.89 30.82
CA SER A 58 -16.83 -7.44 29.71
C SER A 58 -16.22 -6.35 28.80
N ALA A 59 -14.92 -6.42 28.53
CA ALA A 59 -14.21 -5.47 27.68
C ALA A 59 -14.03 -6.00 26.25
N VAL A 60 -14.74 -5.45 25.27
CA VAL A 60 -14.44 -5.68 23.85
C VAL A 60 -13.14 -4.97 23.47
N GLN A 61 -12.19 -5.69 22.91
CA GLN A 61 -10.82 -5.25 22.62
C GLN A 61 -10.63 -5.09 21.11
N ILE A 62 -10.19 -3.90 20.69
CA ILE A 62 -10.02 -3.53 19.29
C ILE A 62 -8.57 -3.12 19.06
N GLU A 63 -7.88 -3.81 18.16
CA GLU A 63 -6.53 -3.50 17.71
C GLU A 63 -6.55 -2.71 16.39
N LEU A 64 -6.19 -1.43 16.42
CA LEU A 64 -6.06 -0.62 15.21
C LEU A 64 -4.65 -0.78 14.62
N VAL A 65 -4.57 -1.19 13.35
CA VAL A 65 -3.29 -1.29 12.64
C VAL A 65 -2.62 0.09 12.58
N GLY A 66 -1.44 0.19 13.18
CA GLY A 66 -0.66 1.42 13.24
C GLY A 66 0.17 1.53 14.52
N PHE A 67 0.56 2.77 14.84
CA PHE A 67 1.35 3.08 16.03
C PHE A 67 0.65 4.19 16.83
N ALA A 68 0.71 4.09 18.15
CA ALA A 68 0.18 5.09 19.08
C ALA A 68 0.74 6.48 18.80
N HIS A 69 2.04 6.56 18.50
CA HIS A 69 2.76 7.83 18.31
C HIS A 69 2.56 8.50 16.95
N LEU A 70 1.84 7.88 16.03
CA LEU A 70 1.59 8.42 14.70
C LEU A 70 0.12 8.79 14.50
N PRO A 71 -0.18 9.75 13.61
CA PRO A 71 -1.54 10.00 13.15
C PRO A 71 -2.17 8.72 12.60
N LYS A 72 -3.45 8.51 12.88
CA LYS A 72 -4.13 7.29 12.45
C LYS A 72 -4.61 7.43 11.01
N ASN A 73 -4.67 6.31 10.30
CA ASN A 73 -5.23 6.29 8.95
C ASN A 73 -6.73 6.65 9.02
N PRO A 74 -7.20 7.66 8.26
CA PRO A 74 -8.60 8.10 8.34
C PRO A 74 -9.63 7.02 7.95
N GLN A 75 -9.32 6.15 6.98
CA GLN A 75 -10.19 5.05 6.59
C GLN A 75 -10.24 3.97 7.68
N ALA A 76 -9.09 3.67 8.29
CA ALA A 76 -9.03 2.72 9.39
C ALA A 76 -9.81 3.25 10.62
N LEU A 77 -9.70 4.55 10.92
CA LEU A 77 -10.53 5.19 11.94
C LEU A 77 -12.02 5.13 11.62
N ALA A 78 -12.41 5.31 10.35
CA ALA A 78 -13.81 5.17 9.94
C ALA A 78 -14.31 3.74 10.16
N ASN A 79 -13.49 2.72 9.87
CA ASN A 79 -13.81 1.33 10.18
C ASN A 79 -13.90 1.08 11.70
N VAL A 80 -12.99 1.64 12.51
CA VAL A 80 -13.07 1.56 13.98
C VAL A 80 -14.38 2.16 14.48
N ALA A 81 -14.73 3.36 14.01
CA ALA A 81 -15.97 4.02 14.42
C ALA A 81 -17.21 3.22 13.99
N ARG A 82 -17.21 2.65 12.77
CA ARG A 82 -18.29 1.78 12.28
C ARG A 82 -18.45 0.53 13.13
N LEU A 83 -17.34 -0.11 13.50
CA LEU A 83 -17.34 -1.24 14.42
C LEU A 83 -17.88 -0.83 15.80
N CYS A 84 -17.47 0.34 16.31
CA CYS A 84 -17.95 0.86 17.59
C CYS A 84 -19.47 1.03 17.59
N ARG A 85 -20.08 1.53 16.50
CA ARG A 85 -21.55 1.63 16.39
C ARG A 85 -22.26 0.30 16.62
N TRP A 86 -21.72 -0.78 16.07
CA TRP A 86 -22.28 -2.12 16.29
C TRP A 86 -22.07 -2.58 17.73
N ILE A 87 -20.85 -2.45 18.28
CA ILE A 87 -20.53 -2.83 19.68
C ILE A 87 -21.43 -2.10 20.67
N GLU A 88 -21.63 -0.80 20.49
CA GLU A 88 -22.47 0.04 21.35
C GLU A 88 -23.92 -0.40 21.33
N ALA A 89 -24.45 -0.73 20.14
CA ALA A 89 -25.82 -1.19 20.00
C ALA A 89 -26.02 -2.60 20.57
N GLU A 90 -25.08 -3.51 20.31
CA GLU A 90 -25.16 -4.92 20.73
C GLU A 90 -24.95 -5.10 22.23
N HIS A 91 -23.98 -4.37 22.80
CA HIS A 91 -23.57 -4.54 24.19
C HIS A 91 -23.99 -3.38 25.10
N GLY A 92 -24.73 -2.39 24.59
CA GLY A 92 -25.20 -1.25 25.37
C GLY A 92 -24.08 -0.33 25.86
N VAL A 93 -22.97 -0.22 25.12
CA VAL A 93 -21.80 0.59 25.52
C VAL A 93 -22.10 2.09 25.33
N PRO A 94 -22.01 2.92 26.39
CA PRO A 94 -22.19 4.36 26.27
C PRO A 94 -21.08 5.05 25.45
N ARG A 95 -21.45 6.02 24.60
CA ARG A 95 -20.50 6.82 23.79
C ARG A 95 -19.84 7.94 24.59
N VAL A 96 -19.11 7.57 25.63
CA VAL A 96 -18.32 8.49 26.46
C VAL A 96 -16.93 7.91 26.71
N TRP A 97 -15.99 8.75 27.11
CA TRP A 97 -14.70 8.33 27.65
C TRP A 97 -14.71 8.55 29.17
N PRO A 98 -15.08 7.55 30.00
CA PRO A 98 -15.26 7.76 31.44
C PRO A 98 -14.00 8.26 32.15
N ASP A 99 -12.83 7.75 31.75
CA ASP A 99 -11.51 8.20 32.25
C ASP A 99 -10.88 9.32 31.40
N GLY A 100 -11.67 9.95 30.54
CA GLY A 100 -11.22 10.95 29.57
C GLY A 100 -10.61 10.32 28.31
N PRO A 101 -10.58 11.07 27.19
CA PRO A 101 -10.10 10.55 25.92
C PRO A 101 -8.58 10.27 25.96
N PRO A 102 -8.09 9.34 25.12
CA PRO A 102 -6.66 9.17 24.91
C PRO A 102 -5.97 10.48 24.55
N LYS A 103 -4.68 10.58 24.91
CA LYS A 103 -3.87 11.76 24.64
C LYS A 103 -2.90 11.46 23.49
N PRO A 104 -2.68 12.40 22.56
CA PRO A 104 -1.72 12.18 21.49
C PRO A 104 -0.29 12.24 22.03
N ALA A 105 0.62 11.64 21.28
CA ALA A 105 2.05 11.64 21.60
C ALA A 105 2.61 13.06 21.76
N VAL A 106 3.55 13.23 22.70
CA VAL A 106 4.37 14.44 22.82
C VAL A 106 5.78 14.08 22.36
N ASN A 107 6.23 14.71 21.27
CA ASN A 107 7.53 14.41 20.63
C ASN A 107 7.70 12.92 20.26
N GLY A 108 6.61 12.25 19.87
CA GLY A 108 6.60 10.84 19.49
C GLY A 108 6.68 9.87 20.68
N GLN A 109 6.52 10.35 21.91
CA GLN A 109 6.58 9.57 23.14
C GLN A 109 5.26 9.65 23.90
N ASP A 110 5.13 8.76 24.90
CA ASP A 110 4.03 8.77 25.86
C ASP A 110 3.84 10.19 26.47
N PRO A 111 2.65 10.81 26.32
CA PRO A 111 2.38 12.13 26.90
C PRO A 111 2.24 12.10 28.43
N GLY A 112 2.08 10.93 29.04
CA GLY A 112 1.87 10.73 30.47
C GLY A 112 0.54 11.28 30.99
N GLY A 113 0.34 11.13 32.30
CA GLY A 113 -0.85 11.62 33.00
C GLY A 113 -2.15 10.94 32.55
N HIS A 114 -2.09 9.66 32.23
CA HIS A 114 -3.28 8.86 31.92
C HIS A 114 -4.07 8.57 33.19
N ASN A 115 -5.38 8.68 33.11
CA ASN A 115 -6.26 8.32 34.21
C ASN A 115 -6.61 6.82 34.09
N ARG A 116 -6.20 6.04 35.09
CA ARG A 116 -6.36 4.57 35.16
C ARG A 116 -7.13 4.17 36.42
N ASN A 117 -8.26 4.80 36.67
CA ASN A 117 -8.97 4.68 37.94
C ASN A 117 -9.70 3.33 38.03
N PRO A 118 -9.33 2.42 38.96
CA PRO A 118 -9.98 1.12 39.11
C PRO A 118 -11.48 1.22 39.37
N GLN A 119 -11.91 2.23 40.12
CA GLN A 119 -13.32 2.40 40.45
C GLN A 119 -14.14 2.84 39.24
N ILE A 120 -13.57 3.69 38.38
CA ILE A 120 -14.24 4.09 37.13
C ILE A 120 -14.32 2.88 36.19
N TRP A 121 -13.22 2.13 36.04
CA TRP A 121 -13.16 0.91 35.22
C TRP A 121 -14.26 -0.10 35.55
N VAL A 122 -14.48 -0.41 36.83
CA VAL A 122 -15.47 -1.42 37.24
C VAL A 122 -16.91 -0.91 37.32
N SER A 123 -17.13 0.42 37.36
CA SER A 123 -18.46 0.99 37.60
C SER A 123 -19.07 1.76 36.43
N GLN A 124 -18.28 2.10 35.40
CA GLN A 124 -18.74 2.93 34.29
C GLN A 124 -18.46 2.26 32.94
N GLY A 125 -19.52 1.99 32.18
CA GLY A 125 -19.40 1.56 30.79
C GLY A 125 -19.01 2.73 29.88
N GLY A 126 -18.17 2.45 28.89
CA GLY A 126 -17.81 3.42 27.85
C GLY A 126 -16.62 2.99 27.01
N HIS A 127 -16.04 3.94 26.28
CA HIS A 127 -14.80 3.73 25.56
C HIS A 127 -13.61 4.05 26.45
N TYR A 128 -12.58 3.22 26.32
CA TYR A 128 -11.31 3.31 27.04
C TYR A 128 -10.19 3.04 26.06
N GLY A 129 -9.10 3.81 26.12
CA GLY A 129 -7.84 3.40 25.51
C GLY A 129 -7.10 2.42 26.42
N HIS A 130 -6.09 1.71 25.92
CA HIS A 130 -5.18 0.95 26.77
C HIS A 130 -4.52 1.85 27.83
N CYS A 131 -4.30 3.12 27.49
CA CYS A 131 -3.87 4.17 28.41
C CYS A 131 -4.74 4.30 29.67
N ASN A 132 -6.02 3.90 29.62
CA ASN A 132 -6.95 4.02 30.75
C ASN A 132 -7.06 2.75 31.59
N VAL A 133 -6.49 1.62 31.17
CA VAL A 133 -6.73 0.35 31.86
C VAL A 133 -5.90 0.26 33.15
N PRO A 134 -6.51 -0.02 34.31
CA PRO A 134 -5.79 -0.17 35.58
C PRO A 134 -4.70 -1.23 35.53
N GLY A 135 -3.57 -0.94 36.19
CA GLY A 135 -2.43 -1.84 36.34
C GLY A 135 -1.69 -2.22 35.04
N ASN A 136 -2.07 -1.64 33.90
CA ASN A 136 -1.35 -1.75 32.63
C ASN A 136 -0.42 -0.53 32.44
N THR A 137 0.57 -0.63 31.55
CA THR A 137 1.56 0.42 31.31
C THR A 137 1.51 1.06 29.92
N HIS A 138 0.80 0.47 28.96
CA HIS A 138 0.73 0.95 27.58
C HIS A 138 -0.13 2.21 27.42
N TRP A 139 0.24 3.10 26.52
CA TRP A 139 -0.37 4.45 26.39
C TRP A 139 -1.18 4.66 25.10
N ASP A 140 -1.35 3.61 24.29
CA ASP A 140 -2.17 3.59 23.08
C ASP A 140 -3.67 3.77 23.43
N PRO A 141 -4.49 4.23 22.47
CA PRO A 141 -4.24 4.40 21.03
C PRO A 141 -3.52 5.70 20.63
N GLY A 142 -3.24 6.60 21.57
CA GLY A 142 -2.58 7.87 21.25
C GLY A 142 -3.41 8.78 20.32
N TYR A 143 -4.74 8.71 20.39
CA TYR A 143 -5.63 9.55 19.58
C TYR A 143 -5.46 11.04 19.92
N THR A 144 -5.55 11.88 18.90
CA THR A 144 -5.81 13.31 19.05
C THR A 144 -7.23 13.55 19.57
N ALA A 145 -7.50 14.79 20.02
CA ALA A 145 -8.85 15.19 20.39
C ALA A 145 -9.86 15.06 19.23
N GLN A 146 -9.41 15.31 18.00
CA GLN A 146 -10.26 15.19 16.81
C GLN A 146 -10.58 13.73 16.49
N GLU A 147 -9.58 12.84 16.54
CA GLU A 147 -9.78 11.41 16.32
C GLU A 147 -10.68 10.80 17.40
N SER A 148 -10.47 11.17 18.67
CA SER A 148 -11.32 10.72 19.78
C SER A 148 -12.77 11.18 19.64
N ALA A 149 -12.99 12.41 19.19
CA ALA A 149 -14.32 12.93 18.91
C ALA A 149 -14.96 12.22 17.72
N PHE A 150 -14.19 11.97 16.65
CA PHE A 150 -14.66 11.27 15.46
C PHE A 150 -15.12 9.85 15.79
N VAL A 151 -14.32 9.08 16.55
CA VAL A 151 -14.67 7.70 16.95
C VAL A 151 -16.01 7.66 17.71
N LEU A 152 -16.31 8.65 18.55
CA LEU A 152 -17.58 8.71 19.26
C LEU A 152 -18.74 9.28 18.43
N SER A 153 -18.51 10.18 17.48
CA SER A 153 -19.58 10.94 16.82
C SER A 153 -19.87 10.55 15.37
N ALA A 154 -19.03 9.75 14.72
CA ALA A 154 -19.25 9.30 13.36
C ALA A 154 -20.54 8.48 13.24
N GLU A 155 -21.36 8.81 12.23
CA GLU A 155 -22.62 8.12 11.95
C GLU A 155 -22.56 7.45 10.59
N PHE A 156 -23.29 6.36 10.43
CA PHE A 156 -23.26 5.55 9.22
C PHE A 156 -24.68 5.30 8.73
N ASP A 157 -24.86 5.26 7.41
CA ASP A 157 -26.14 4.87 6.80
C ASP A 157 -26.40 3.36 6.98
N ALA A 158 -27.59 2.92 6.55
CA ALA A 158 -27.97 1.51 6.65
C ALA A 158 -27.10 0.57 5.78
N GLN A 159 -26.34 1.12 4.84
CA GLN A 159 -25.40 0.41 3.99
C GLN A 159 -23.97 0.43 4.57
N GLY A 160 -23.77 1.09 5.72
CA GLY A 160 -22.49 1.20 6.41
C GLY A 160 -21.57 2.27 5.84
N HIS A 161 -22.06 3.18 4.98
CA HIS A 161 -21.28 4.32 4.53
C HIS A 161 -21.30 5.43 5.58
N LEU A 162 -20.15 6.09 5.75
CA LEU A 162 -20.01 7.23 6.65
C LEU A 162 -20.89 8.40 6.16
N ILE A 163 -21.73 8.92 7.05
CA ILE A 163 -22.53 10.12 6.81
C ILE A 163 -21.65 11.34 7.06
N GLU A 164 -21.51 12.21 6.05
CA GLU A 164 -20.65 13.39 6.16
C GLU A 164 -21.06 14.31 7.33
N GLN A 165 -20.10 14.57 8.23
CA GLN A 165 -20.28 15.49 9.35
C GLN A 165 -19.25 16.63 9.36
N PRO A 166 -19.53 17.78 9.99
CA PRO A 166 -18.64 18.94 10.04
C PRO A 166 -17.23 18.63 10.58
N HIS A 167 -17.12 17.69 11.52
CA HIS A 167 -15.84 17.29 12.11
C HIS A 167 -14.97 16.45 11.15
N GLN A 168 -15.57 15.78 10.15
CA GLN A 168 -14.84 15.02 9.12
C GLN A 168 -14.06 15.94 8.16
N ALA A 169 -14.53 17.18 7.95
CA ALA A 169 -13.78 18.18 7.18
C ALA A 169 -12.45 18.58 7.84
N LEU A 170 -12.31 18.35 9.16
CA LEU A 170 -11.09 18.63 9.93
C LEU A 170 -10.07 17.49 9.87
N LEU A 171 -10.50 16.27 9.55
CA LEU A 171 -9.62 15.12 9.28
C LEU A 171 -8.99 15.16 7.88
N LYS A 172 -9.34 16.14 7.05
CA LYS A 172 -8.60 16.46 5.82
C LYS A 172 -7.15 16.77 6.21
N PRO A 173 -6.15 16.34 5.43
CA PRO A 173 -4.76 16.49 5.80
C PRO A 173 -4.43 17.97 6.07
N MET A 174 -4.25 18.32 7.34
CA MET A 174 -3.67 19.61 7.72
C MET A 174 -2.30 19.74 7.06
N ARG A 175 -1.98 20.94 6.54
CA ARG A 175 -0.64 21.31 6.08
C ARG A 175 0.39 20.78 7.07
N GLN A 176 1.23 19.84 6.63
CA GLN A 176 2.20 19.16 7.47
C GLN A 176 3.04 20.19 8.24
N ALA A 177 2.95 20.18 9.57
CA ALA A 177 3.95 20.81 10.40
C ALA A 177 5.30 20.17 10.08
N ARG A 178 6.32 21.01 9.89
CA ARG A 178 7.66 20.64 9.43
C ARG A 178 8.21 19.50 10.31
N ALA A 179 8.43 18.34 9.70
CA ALA A 179 8.95 17.16 10.40
C ALA A 179 10.31 17.47 11.05
N PRO A 180 10.59 16.95 12.27
CA PRO A 180 11.90 17.05 12.87
C PRO A 180 12.96 16.40 11.96
N LYS A 181 14.14 17.01 11.86
CA LYS A 181 15.28 16.46 11.13
C LYS A 181 15.79 15.20 11.84
N GLY A 182 15.38 14.03 11.38
CA GLY A 182 15.89 12.74 11.85
C GLY A 182 15.19 11.58 11.15
N GLY A 183 15.85 10.97 10.17
CA GLY A 183 15.32 9.86 9.38
C GLY A 183 15.32 8.49 10.08
N GLY A 184 14.85 8.43 11.33
CA GLY A 184 14.64 7.17 12.04
C GLY A 184 13.38 6.45 11.54
N LYS A 185 13.42 5.11 11.52
CA LYS A 185 12.24 4.25 11.37
C LYS A 185 11.22 4.64 12.45
N ALA A 186 9.90 4.59 12.14
CA ALA A 186 8.90 4.56 13.21
C ALA A 186 9.16 3.28 14.00
N LYS A 187 9.47 3.43 15.28
CA LYS A 187 9.71 2.34 16.22
C LYS A 187 8.58 2.40 17.22
N SER A 188 8.13 1.24 17.69
CA SER A 188 7.25 1.24 18.86
C SER A 188 7.94 1.99 20.00
N THR A 189 7.13 2.75 20.74
CA THR A 189 7.56 3.45 21.95
C THR A 189 6.89 2.87 23.19
N MET A 190 6.40 1.62 23.10
CA MET A 190 5.77 0.90 24.21
C MET A 190 6.79 0.20 25.12
N PRO A 191 6.51 0.05 26.44
CA PRO A 191 7.47 -0.46 27.44
C PRO A 191 7.93 -1.92 27.28
N ASP A 192 7.13 -2.79 26.67
CA ASP A 192 7.28 -4.26 26.62
C ASP A 192 7.15 -4.83 25.20
N HIS A 193 6.76 -4.00 24.23
CA HIS A 193 7.10 -4.24 22.85
C HIS A 193 8.62 -4.14 22.79
N ASN A 194 9.30 -5.28 22.61
CA ASN A 194 10.73 -5.31 22.30
C ASN A 194 11.03 -4.22 21.25
N ILE A 195 12.30 -3.81 21.11
CA ILE A 195 12.74 -3.22 19.84
C ILE A 195 12.65 -4.32 18.78
N VAL A 196 11.43 -4.69 18.41
CA VAL A 196 11.15 -5.45 17.23
C VAL A 196 11.60 -4.52 16.14
N ALA A 197 12.46 -4.99 15.25
CA ALA A 197 12.70 -4.31 14.00
C ALA A 197 11.42 -4.34 13.11
N VAL A 198 10.20 -4.25 13.67
CA VAL A 198 8.98 -3.98 12.89
C VAL A 198 8.96 -2.51 12.55
N GLY A 199 9.65 -2.23 11.45
CA GLY A 199 9.42 -1.08 10.62
C GLY A 199 9.27 -1.59 9.19
N LEU A 200 9.12 -0.65 8.26
CA LEU A 200 8.99 -0.99 6.84
C LEU A 200 10.11 -1.92 6.31
N GLU A 201 11.31 -1.92 6.91
CA GLU A 201 12.36 -2.87 6.55
C GLU A 201 11.99 -4.34 6.82
N ALA A 202 11.40 -4.66 7.97
CA ALA A 202 10.89 -6.01 8.23
C ALA A 202 9.71 -6.32 7.31
N TYR A 203 8.80 -5.36 7.10
CA TYR A 203 7.72 -5.52 6.12
C TYR A 203 8.29 -5.93 4.74
N VAL A 204 9.24 -5.16 4.20
CA VAL A 204 9.88 -5.45 2.91
C VAL A 204 10.58 -6.81 2.94
N ARG A 205 11.31 -7.12 4.02
CA ARG A 205 11.98 -8.42 4.20
C ARG A 205 11.00 -9.59 4.18
N ASP A 206 9.83 -9.44 4.78
CA ASP A 206 8.87 -10.52 5.00
C ASP A 206 7.88 -10.67 3.81
N LEU A 207 7.90 -9.77 2.83
CA LEU A 207 7.13 -9.92 1.58
C LEU A 207 7.46 -11.26 0.90
N ILE A 208 6.44 -12.03 0.55
CA ILE A 208 6.64 -13.25 -0.23
C ILE A 208 6.76 -12.84 -1.70
N LEU A 209 7.89 -13.16 -2.33
CA LEU A 209 8.08 -12.93 -3.77
C LEU A 209 8.08 -14.28 -4.47
N PRO A 210 7.29 -14.47 -5.55
CA PRO A 210 7.39 -15.67 -6.35
C PRO A 210 8.79 -15.76 -6.99
N PRO A 211 9.30 -16.98 -7.20
CA PRO A 211 10.60 -17.18 -7.84
C PRO A 211 10.60 -16.65 -9.28
N ALA A 212 11.77 -16.28 -9.78
CA ALA A 212 11.93 -15.90 -11.17
C ALA A 212 11.49 -17.05 -12.11
N PRO A 213 10.66 -16.79 -13.14
CA PRO A 213 10.21 -17.84 -14.05
C PRO A 213 11.39 -18.47 -14.81
N ILE A 214 11.63 -19.76 -14.61
CA ILE A 214 12.69 -20.53 -15.29
C ILE A 214 12.53 -20.48 -16.82
N ALA A 215 11.30 -20.34 -17.32
CA ALA A 215 10.98 -20.29 -18.75
C ALA A 215 11.54 -19.02 -19.44
N LEU A 216 11.59 -17.87 -18.76
CA LEU A 216 12.18 -16.63 -19.28
C LEU A 216 13.71 -16.72 -19.36
N MET A 217 14.35 -17.45 -18.44
CA MET A 217 15.80 -17.66 -18.40
C MET A 217 16.33 -18.49 -19.58
N ARG A 218 15.55 -19.45 -20.09
CA ARG A 218 15.96 -20.33 -21.21
C ARG A 218 15.82 -19.67 -22.60
N GLY A 219 15.13 -18.53 -22.68
CA GLY A 219 14.80 -17.83 -23.93
C GLY A 219 15.81 -16.77 -24.38
N GLY A 220 16.94 -16.58 -23.68
CA GLY A 220 18.00 -15.67 -24.11
C GLY A 220 17.85 -14.24 -23.60
N LEU A 221 17.84 -14.05 -22.28
CA LEU A 221 18.38 -12.83 -21.68
C LEU A 221 19.81 -13.16 -21.24
N ALA A 222 20.79 -12.90 -22.10
CA ALA A 222 22.19 -13.05 -21.70
C ALA A 222 22.44 -12.16 -20.47
N PRO A 223 23.01 -12.70 -19.37
CA PRO A 223 23.25 -11.90 -18.18
C PRO A 223 24.21 -10.76 -18.55
N GLY A 224 23.74 -9.52 -18.39
CA GLY A 224 24.59 -8.34 -18.47
C GLY A 224 25.81 -8.56 -17.59
N LYS A 225 27.01 -8.44 -18.19
CA LYS A 225 28.28 -8.67 -17.50
C LYS A 225 28.31 -7.84 -16.20
N LYS A 226 28.58 -8.49 -15.07
CA LYS A 226 28.82 -7.85 -13.77
C LYS A 226 29.84 -6.70 -13.95
N PRO A 227 29.57 -5.47 -13.49
CA PRO A 227 30.59 -4.43 -13.49
C PRO A 227 31.67 -4.80 -12.48
N ARG A 228 32.85 -5.16 -13.00
CA ARG A 228 34.06 -5.34 -12.21
C ARG A 228 34.48 -3.96 -11.71
N ALA A 229 34.73 -3.82 -10.40
CA ALA A 229 35.20 -2.57 -9.79
C ALA A 229 36.44 -2.05 -10.55
N ALA A 230 36.25 -1.02 -11.37
CA ALA A 230 37.31 -0.36 -12.11
C ALA A 230 37.80 0.84 -11.31
N LYS A 231 39.09 0.82 -10.98
CA LYS A 231 39.82 2.00 -10.47
C LYS A 231 39.68 3.14 -11.47
N THR A 232 39.25 4.30 -10.98
CA THR A 232 39.01 5.50 -11.79
C THR A 232 40.33 6.05 -12.33
N THR A 233 40.54 5.91 -13.64
CA THR A 233 41.38 6.81 -14.44
C THR A 233 40.48 7.48 -15.47
N ILE A 234 40.41 8.82 -15.40
CA ILE A 234 39.57 9.66 -16.25
C ILE A 234 40.20 9.73 -17.64
N ALA A 235 39.52 9.19 -18.65
CA ALA A 235 39.77 9.51 -20.05
C ALA A 235 38.45 9.98 -20.69
N ARG A 236 38.48 11.20 -21.24
CA ARG A 236 37.38 11.86 -21.94
C ARG A 236 37.06 11.18 -23.28
N GLY A 237 35.76 11.13 -23.61
CA GLY A 237 35.29 11.18 -25.00
C GLY A 237 34.74 9.87 -25.58
N ARG A 238 33.51 9.50 -25.24
CA ARG A 238 32.57 8.81 -26.15
C ARG A 238 31.18 9.39 -25.89
N THR A 239 30.51 9.85 -26.94
CA THR A 239 29.11 10.29 -26.93
C THR A 239 28.24 9.15 -26.39
N ALA A 240 27.55 9.40 -25.27
CA ALA A 240 26.62 8.45 -24.69
C ALA A 240 25.44 8.25 -25.64
N ALA A 241 24.96 7.01 -25.76
CA ALA A 241 23.66 6.75 -26.37
C ALA A 241 22.59 7.61 -25.67
N PRO A 242 21.55 8.09 -26.37
CA PRO A 242 20.47 8.84 -25.73
C PRO A 242 19.95 8.04 -24.52
N PRO A 243 19.71 8.69 -23.38
CA PRO A 243 19.24 7.99 -22.19
C PRO A 243 17.91 7.30 -22.51
N LEU A 244 17.81 6.02 -22.17
CA LEU A 244 16.59 5.25 -22.38
C LEU A 244 15.47 5.84 -21.54
N ALA A 245 14.33 6.07 -22.19
CA ALA A 245 13.17 6.75 -21.61
C ALA A 245 12.00 5.80 -21.31
N ALA A 246 12.14 4.48 -21.51
CA ALA A 246 11.10 3.53 -21.15
C ALA A 246 11.66 2.16 -20.78
N LYS A 247 10.93 1.43 -19.92
CA LYS A 247 11.24 0.06 -19.53
C LYS A 247 9.98 -0.78 -19.37
N VAL A 248 10.09 -2.06 -19.71
CA VAL A 248 9.14 -3.08 -19.27
C VAL A 248 9.58 -3.55 -17.89
N ASP A 249 8.69 -3.52 -16.91
CA ASP A 249 8.92 -3.94 -15.53
C ASP A 249 7.78 -4.87 -15.07
N VAL A 250 8.08 -6.17 -15.01
CA VAL A 250 7.09 -7.24 -14.81
C VAL A 250 5.93 -7.08 -15.83
N GLY A 251 4.69 -6.85 -15.38
CA GLY A 251 3.52 -6.66 -16.23
C GLY A 251 3.21 -5.18 -16.53
N SER A 252 4.19 -4.29 -16.37
CA SER A 252 4.05 -2.84 -16.57
C SER A 252 4.95 -2.31 -17.68
N LEU A 253 4.46 -1.34 -18.46
CA LEU A 253 5.30 -0.48 -19.30
C LEU A 253 5.40 0.90 -18.64
N LEU A 254 6.61 1.30 -18.26
CA LEU A 254 6.87 2.59 -17.61
C LEU A 254 7.76 3.47 -18.48
N SER A 255 7.28 4.67 -18.80
CA SER A 255 8.02 5.70 -19.50
C SER A 255 8.46 6.85 -18.58
N PHE A 256 9.53 7.53 -18.93
CA PHE A 256 10.17 8.57 -18.12
C PHE A 256 10.35 9.82 -18.98
N VAL A 257 9.71 10.90 -18.57
CA VAL A 257 9.92 12.22 -19.17
C VAL A 257 11.37 12.67 -18.93
N ASP A 258 11.93 13.42 -19.88
CA ASP A 258 13.25 14.02 -19.75
C ASP A 258 13.40 14.79 -18.42
N GLY A 259 14.58 14.65 -17.81
CA GLY A 259 14.91 15.28 -16.52
C GLY A 259 14.68 14.40 -15.29
N VAL A 260 14.06 13.21 -15.42
CA VAL A 260 14.08 12.21 -14.34
C VAL A 260 15.47 11.57 -14.27
N GLY A 261 16.15 11.73 -13.13
CA GLY A 261 17.51 11.22 -12.93
C GLY A 261 17.58 9.69 -12.85
N GLU A 262 18.73 9.08 -13.16
CA GLU A 262 18.85 7.60 -13.20
C GLU A 262 18.50 6.93 -11.86
N GLN A 263 18.95 7.48 -10.73
CA GLN A 263 18.57 6.94 -9.41
C GLN A 263 17.05 7.03 -9.17
N GLN A 264 16.41 8.09 -9.65
CA GLN A 264 14.97 8.28 -9.53
C GLN A 264 14.21 7.28 -10.41
N LYS A 265 14.72 6.97 -11.62
CA LYS A 265 14.16 5.92 -12.47
C LYS A 265 14.24 4.56 -11.76
N GLU A 266 15.41 4.21 -11.22
CA GLU A 266 15.59 2.97 -10.44
C GLU A 266 14.67 2.90 -9.23
N ASP A 267 14.50 4.00 -8.50
CA ASP A 267 13.61 4.06 -7.35
C ASP A 267 12.16 3.75 -7.74
N VAL A 268 11.69 4.31 -8.86
CA VAL A 268 10.36 4.00 -9.38
C VAL A 268 10.26 2.54 -9.80
N LEU A 269 11.19 2.06 -10.64
CA LEU A 269 11.18 0.69 -11.15
C LEU A 269 11.21 -0.35 -10.02
N TYR A 270 12.14 -0.23 -9.08
CA TYR A 270 12.22 -1.20 -7.98
C TYR A 270 11.03 -1.13 -7.03
N SER A 271 10.42 0.05 -6.86
CA SER A 271 9.18 0.16 -6.08
C SER A 271 8.00 -0.54 -6.76
N VAL A 272 7.84 -0.35 -8.07
CA VAL A 272 6.77 -0.96 -8.88
C VAL A 272 6.99 -2.46 -8.99
N GLN A 273 8.21 -2.91 -9.28
CA GLN A 273 8.58 -4.32 -9.31
C GLN A 273 8.28 -5.02 -7.99
N LEU A 274 8.72 -4.46 -6.86
CA LEU A 274 8.51 -5.07 -5.55
C LEU A 274 7.03 -5.20 -5.25
N ALA A 275 6.22 -4.16 -5.54
CA ALA A 275 4.78 -4.21 -5.37
C ALA A 275 4.11 -5.29 -6.23
N GLN A 276 4.48 -5.40 -7.51
CA GLN A 276 3.90 -6.42 -8.41
C GLN A 276 4.26 -7.84 -7.98
N ARG A 277 5.50 -8.07 -7.56
CA ARG A 277 5.98 -9.39 -7.11
C ARG A 277 5.37 -9.77 -5.77
N ALA A 278 5.30 -8.84 -4.82
CA ALA A 278 4.68 -9.07 -3.52
C ALA A 278 3.18 -9.37 -3.63
N ALA A 279 2.45 -8.62 -4.46
CA ALA A 279 1.05 -8.89 -4.73
C ALA A 279 0.84 -10.28 -5.36
N SER A 280 1.69 -10.65 -6.32
CA SER A 280 1.64 -11.98 -6.95
C SER A 280 2.07 -13.13 -6.02
N GLY A 281 2.85 -12.84 -4.98
CA GLY A 281 3.19 -13.81 -3.94
C GLY A 281 2.08 -14.03 -2.91
N ALA A 282 1.19 -13.04 -2.74
CA ALA A 282 0.07 -13.10 -1.82
C ALA A 282 -1.23 -13.62 -2.47
N CYS A 283 -1.48 -13.29 -3.73
CA CYS A 283 -2.72 -13.61 -4.44
C CYS A 283 -2.47 -13.87 -5.93
N ASP A 284 -3.36 -14.63 -6.56
CA ASP A 284 -3.30 -14.84 -8.01
C ASP A 284 -3.68 -13.56 -8.79
N ARG A 285 -2.78 -13.14 -9.69
CA ARG A 285 -2.90 -11.87 -10.43
C ARG A 285 -4.15 -11.75 -11.30
N PHE A 286 -4.67 -12.87 -11.81
CA PHE A 286 -5.68 -12.89 -12.87
C PHE A 286 -7.07 -13.31 -12.39
N THR A 287 -7.12 -14.15 -11.35
CA THR A 287 -8.35 -14.66 -10.74
C THR A 287 -8.72 -13.90 -9.47
N GLN A 288 -7.74 -13.34 -8.76
CA GLN A 288 -7.93 -12.54 -7.54
C GLN A 288 -7.52 -11.07 -7.76
N THR A 289 -7.79 -10.51 -8.94
CA THR A 289 -7.33 -9.18 -9.38
C THR A 289 -7.62 -8.06 -8.37
N ARG A 290 -8.78 -8.05 -7.72
CA ARG A 290 -9.09 -7.05 -6.68
C ARG A 290 -8.12 -7.13 -5.49
N ALA A 291 -7.94 -8.32 -4.92
CA ALA A 291 -7.00 -8.54 -3.81
C ALA A 291 -5.55 -8.28 -4.23
N TRP A 292 -5.19 -8.65 -5.45
CA TRP A 292 -3.88 -8.38 -6.02
C TRP A 292 -3.59 -6.87 -6.07
N TYR A 293 -4.51 -6.06 -6.58
CA TYR A 293 -4.31 -4.60 -6.63
C TYR A 293 -4.36 -3.95 -5.25
N GLN A 294 -5.14 -4.47 -4.31
CA GLN A 294 -5.10 -4.02 -2.91
C GLN A 294 -3.70 -4.20 -2.33
N LYS A 295 -3.09 -5.38 -2.50
CA LYS A 295 -1.72 -5.63 -2.03
C LYS A 295 -0.68 -4.79 -2.78
N TYR A 296 -0.86 -4.61 -4.09
CA TYR A 296 0.00 -3.77 -4.92
C TYR A 296 0.04 -2.32 -4.42
N VAL A 297 -1.14 -1.72 -4.20
CA VAL A 297 -1.25 -0.35 -3.67
C VAL A 297 -0.67 -0.26 -2.26
N GLU A 298 -1.00 -1.21 -1.38
CA GLU A 298 -0.46 -1.28 -0.01
C GLU A 298 1.08 -1.23 -0.01
N VAL A 299 1.74 -2.04 -0.85
CA VAL A 299 3.20 -2.05 -0.96
C VAL A 299 3.73 -0.71 -1.46
N LEU A 300 3.11 -0.11 -2.48
CA LEU A 300 3.55 1.19 -3.00
C LEU A 300 3.41 2.30 -1.96
N GLU A 301 2.29 2.34 -1.24
CA GLU A 301 2.06 3.31 -0.16
C GLU A 301 3.10 3.17 0.95
N ASN A 302 3.35 1.93 1.33
CA ASN A 302 4.39 1.58 2.28
C ASN A 302 5.77 2.03 1.82
N LEU A 303 6.08 2.00 0.52
CA LEU A 303 7.34 2.50 -0.05
C LEU A 303 7.39 4.04 -0.22
N GLY A 304 6.32 4.76 0.09
CA GLY A 304 6.26 6.22 0.07
C GLY A 304 5.57 6.82 -1.14
N TRP A 305 4.82 6.01 -1.91
CA TRP A 305 3.89 6.53 -2.89
C TRP A 305 2.63 7.05 -2.20
N THR A 306 2.13 8.21 -2.63
CA THR A 306 0.79 8.68 -2.25
C THR A 306 -0.15 8.40 -3.41
N THR A 307 -1.26 7.73 -3.13
CA THR A 307 -2.30 7.39 -4.11
C THR A 307 -3.58 8.17 -3.84
N GLU A 308 -4.39 8.39 -4.88
CA GLU A 308 -5.79 8.80 -4.73
C GLU A 308 -6.67 7.54 -4.61
N GLN A 309 -8.01 7.68 -4.55
CA GLN A 309 -8.88 6.49 -4.53
C GLN A 309 -8.62 5.60 -5.77
N PHE A 310 -8.42 4.30 -5.54
CA PHE A 310 -8.22 3.29 -6.57
C PHE A 310 -9.49 2.45 -6.74
N ALA A 311 -10.17 2.60 -7.87
CA ALA A 311 -11.34 1.80 -8.17
C ALA A 311 -11.38 1.45 -9.65
N PHE A 312 -11.63 0.17 -9.94
CA PHE A 312 -11.89 -0.29 -11.30
C PHE A 312 -13.31 0.08 -11.73
N THR A 313 -13.41 0.53 -12.97
CA THR A 313 -14.68 0.78 -13.66
C THR A 313 -14.74 -0.07 -14.93
N SER A 314 -15.93 -0.57 -15.28
CA SER A 314 -16.15 -1.22 -16.59
C SER A 314 -15.93 -0.19 -17.69
N PHE A 315 -15.20 -0.58 -18.72
CA PHE A 315 -15.06 0.18 -19.95
C PHE A 315 -15.95 -0.45 -21.02
N ASP A 316 -17.06 0.22 -21.29
CA ASP A 316 -18.02 -0.27 -22.25
C ASP A 316 -17.73 0.29 -23.64
N GLN A 317 -17.41 -0.59 -24.58
CA GLN A 317 -17.39 -0.29 -26.00
C GLN A 317 -18.33 -1.25 -26.73
N SER A 318 -19.55 -0.76 -27.01
CA SER A 318 -20.63 -1.56 -27.58
C SER A 318 -20.58 -1.68 -29.11
N GLU A 319 -19.79 -0.85 -29.78
CA GLU A 319 -19.75 -0.72 -31.24
C GLU A 319 -18.31 -0.54 -31.77
N GLY A 320 -18.08 -1.00 -33.00
CA GLY A 320 -16.80 -0.88 -33.70
C GLY A 320 -15.74 -1.92 -33.28
N GLU A 321 -14.54 -1.74 -33.81
CA GLU A 321 -13.36 -2.55 -33.48
C GLU A 321 -12.76 -2.10 -32.14
N PHE A 322 -12.43 -3.04 -31.26
CA PHE A 322 -11.77 -2.77 -29.98
C PHE A 322 -10.25 -2.96 -30.12
N ARG A 323 -9.49 -1.93 -29.76
CA ARG A 323 -8.03 -1.95 -29.69
C ARG A 323 -7.56 -1.65 -28.27
N MET A 324 -6.84 -2.60 -27.68
CA MET A 324 -6.43 -2.53 -26.28
C MET A 324 -5.53 -1.33 -25.99
N ASP A 325 -4.51 -1.09 -26.82
CA ASP A 325 -3.61 0.06 -26.68
C ASP A 325 -4.32 1.41 -26.74
N GLN A 326 -5.26 1.56 -27.67
CA GLN A 326 -6.04 2.78 -27.83
C GLN A 326 -7.00 3.01 -26.66
N ALA A 327 -7.69 1.96 -26.22
CA ALA A 327 -8.57 2.02 -25.05
C ALA A 327 -7.78 2.40 -23.79
N ALA A 328 -6.63 1.76 -23.56
CA ALA A 328 -5.75 2.05 -22.44
C ALA A 328 -5.18 3.48 -22.47
N LEU A 329 -4.73 3.96 -23.64
CA LEU A 329 -4.26 5.34 -23.81
C LEU A 329 -5.35 6.37 -23.52
N LYS A 330 -6.60 6.09 -23.92
CA LYS A 330 -7.75 6.98 -23.67
C LYS A 330 -7.97 7.22 -22.18
N ILE A 331 -7.80 6.17 -21.36
CA ILE A 331 -7.90 6.25 -19.91
C ILE A 331 -6.78 7.12 -19.31
N ILE A 332 -5.53 6.88 -19.74
CA ILE A 332 -4.37 7.59 -19.19
C ILE A 332 -4.38 9.07 -19.61
N THR A 333 -4.93 9.39 -20.78
CA THR A 333 -5.07 10.77 -21.27
C THR A 333 -5.83 11.67 -20.29
N ALA A 334 -6.75 11.12 -19.48
CA ALA A 334 -7.49 11.91 -18.49
C ALA A 334 -6.63 12.38 -17.30
N ILE A 335 -5.49 11.74 -17.05
CA ILE A 335 -4.68 11.97 -15.84
C ILE A 335 -3.22 12.34 -16.11
N ALA A 336 -2.71 12.08 -17.31
CA ALA A 336 -1.33 12.36 -17.67
C ALA A 336 -1.14 13.81 -18.16
N THR A 337 0.03 14.39 -17.88
CA THR A 337 0.44 15.64 -18.52
C THR A 337 0.76 15.42 -20.00
N GLN A 338 0.84 16.50 -20.78
CA GLN A 338 1.21 16.42 -22.19
C GLN A 338 2.58 15.74 -22.40
N ASN A 339 3.56 16.05 -21.55
CA ASN A 339 4.90 15.45 -21.63
C ASN A 339 4.87 13.95 -21.30
N GLN A 340 4.10 13.57 -20.27
CA GLN A 340 3.89 12.16 -19.90
C GLN A 340 3.20 11.39 -21.04
N LEU A 341 2.17 11.95 -21.65
CA LEU A 341 1.47 11.35 -22.79
C LEU A 341 2.39 11.15 -24.00
N ALA A 342 3.20 12.16 -24.33
CA ALA A 342 4.10 12.10 -25.48
C ALA A 342 5.09 10.94 -25.37
N VAL A 343 5.78 10.81 -24.23
CA VAL A 343 6.76 9.73 -24.04
C VAL A 343 6.09 8.35 -23.91
N LEU A 344 4.89 8.28 -23.31
CA LEU A 344 4.15 7.02 -23.22
C LEU A 344 3.70 6.52 -24.60
N GLN A 345 3.19 7.41 -25.46
CA GLN A 345 2.80 7.07 -26.82
C GLN A 345 3.98 6.57 -27.64
N GLN A 346 5.15 7.22 -27.53
CA GLN A 346 6.39 6.74 -28.14
C GLN A 346 6.80 5.36 -27.62
N SER A 347 6.62 5.12 -26.32
CA SER A 347 6.94 3.83 -25.69
C SER A 347 6.02 2.71 -26.17
N ILE A 348 4.72 2.96 -26.28
CA ILE A 348 3.76 1.99 -26.82
C ILE A 348 4.06 1.71 -28.29
N ALA A 349 4.39 2.75 -29.07
CA ALA A 349 4.79 2.59 -30.46
C ALA A 349 6.08 1.76 -30.60
N ALA A 350 7.09 2.01 -29.77
CA ALA A 350 8.32 1.23 -29.72
C ALA A 350 8.06 -0.24 -29.34
N LEU A 351 7.20 -0.49 -28.34
CA LEU A 351 6.82 -1.85 -27.96
C LEU A 351 6.06 -2.56 -29.09
N SER A 352 5.27 -1.84 -29.89
CA SER A 352 4.53 -2.38 -31.03
C SER A 352 5.41 -2.78 -32.22
N SER A 353 6.57 -2.13 -32.37
CA SER A 353 7.50 -2.39 -33.48
C SER A 353 8.44 -3.58 -33.25
N LEU A 354 8.47 -4.12 -32.02
CA LEU A 354 9.27 -5.29 -31.68
C LEU A 354 8.73 -6.57 -32.33
N THR A 355 9.65 -7.50 -32.63
CA THR A 355 9.28 -8.85 -33.07
C THR A 355 8.85 -9.70 -31.88
N GLU A 356 8.11 -10.78 -32.14
CA GLU A 356 7.67 -11.72 -31.09
C GLU A 356 8.81 -12.37 -30.31
N GLU A 357 10.02 -12.42 -30.87
CA GLU A 357 11.19 -12.97 -30.18
C GLU A 357 11.85 -11.99 -29.21
N ASP A 358 11.54 -10.69 -29.29
CA ASP A 358 12.19 -9.67 -28.47
C ASP A 358 11.93 -9.88 -26.97
N GLY A 359 12.98 -9.73 -26.16
CA GLY A 359 12.90 -9.96 -24.72
C GLY A 359 11.90 -9.03 -24.02
N ALA A 360 11.75 -7.79 -24.48
CA ALA A 360 10.84 -6.83 -23.85
C ALA A 360 9.37 -7.19 -24.08
N ILE A 361 8.98 -7.56 -25.31
CA ILE A 361 7.60 -7.96 -25.59
C ILE A 361 7.26 -9.29 -24.91
N ARG A 362 8.19 -10.25 -24.90
CA ARG A 362 8.00 -11.55 -24.23
C ARG A 362 7.86 -11.39 -22.72
N MET A 363 8.66 -10.51 -22.11
CA MET A 363 8.56 -10.18 -20.69
C MET A 363 7.19 -9.58 -20.36
N PHE A 364 6.79 -8.56 -21.14
CA PHE A 364 5.51 -7.90 -20.94
C PHE A 364 4.36 -8.88 -21.07
N ASP A 365 4.25 -9.60 -22.18
CA ASP A 365 3.16 -10.55 -22.44
C ASP A 365 3.07 -11.64 -21.36
N PHE A 366 4.23 -12.18 -20.94
CA PHE A 366 4.30 -13.25 -19.94
C PHE A 366 3.71 -12.83 -18.59
N HIS A 367 3.97 -11.59 -18.16
CA HIS A 367 3.47 -11.09 -16.88
C HIS A 367 2.11 -10.38 -16.98
N ALA A 368 1.73 -9.94 -18.17
CA ALA A 368 0.52 -9.16 -18.41
C ALA A 368 -0.70 -10.00 -18.80
N SER A 369 -0.53 -11.24 -19.26
CA SER A 369 -1.63 -12.07 -19.75
C SER A 369 -1.50 -13.55 -19.36
N THR A 370 -2.64 -14.23 -19.23
CA THR A 370 -2.75 -15.69 -19.08
C THR A 370 -4.01 -16.16 -19.78
N GLY A 371 -3.89 -17.13 -20.68
CA GLY A 371 -5.01 -17.63 -21.47
C GLY A 371 -5.82 -16.51 -22.15
N ASP A 372 -7.10 -16.42 -21.81
CA ASP A 372 -8.07 -15.44 -22.32
C ASP A 372 -8.16 -14.16 -21.48
N SER A 373 -7.28 -13.98 -20.51
CA SER A 373 -7.37 -12.91 -19.52
C SER A 373 -6.04 -12.14 -19.43
N GLY A 374 -6.10 -10.88 -18.99
CA GLY A 374 -4.90 -10.12 -18.71
C GLY A 374 -5.06 -9.05 -17.66
N ASN A 375 -3.96 -8.74 -17.01
CA ASN A 375 -3.83 -7.74 -15.95
C ASN A 375 -2.50 -7.03 -16.16
N PHE A 376 -2.53 -5.76 -16.54
CA PHE A 376 -1.34 -4.99 -16.93
C PHE A 376 -1.44 -3.53 -16.51
N GLN A 377 -0.30 -2.84 -16.57
CA GLN A 377 -0.23 -1.41 -16.27
C GLN A 377 0.56 -0.68 -17.36
N LEU A 378 0.15 0.54 -17.67
CA LEU A 378 0.91 1.46 -18.51
C LEU A 378 1.04 2.77 -17.74
N GLY A 379 2.25 3.32 -17.65
CA GLY A 379 2.47 4.54 -16.87
C GLY A 379 3.59 5.40 -17.38
N SER A 380 3.52 6.69 -17.01
CA SER A 380 4.57 7.65 -17.31
C SER A 380 4.93 8.49 -16.09
N VAL A 381 6.23 8.67 -15.90
CA VAL A 381 6.82 9.36 -14.75
C VAL A 381 7.42 10.67 -15.20
N GLN A 382 7.24 11.71 -14.40
CA GLN A 382 7.94 12.98 -14.56
C GLN A 382 8.44 13.46 -13.19
N SER A 383 9.52 14.26 -13.18
CA SER A 383 9.86 15.03 -11.99
C SER A 383 8.97 16.27 -11.91
N SER A 384 8.50 16.58 -10.71
CA SER A 384 7.83 17.84 -10.39
C SER A 384 8.90 18.89 -10.04
N ASP A 385 8.54 20.18 -10.10
CA ASP A 385 9.46 21.31 -9.83
C ASP A 385 10.08 21.27 -8.43
N ASN A 386 9.39 20.64 -7.47
CA ASN A 386 9.85 20.47 -6.09
C ASN A 386 10.74 19.22 -5.88
N GLY A 387 11.09 18.49 -6.95
CA GLY A 387 11.91 17.28 -6.90
C GLY A 387 11.16 15.98 -6.56
N ALA A 388 9.85 16.02 -6.35
CA ALA A 388 9.02 14.84 -6.19
C ALA A 388 8.74 14.17 -7.55
N LEU A 389 8.65 12.84 -7.59
CA LEU A 389 8.29 12.13 -8.83
C LEU A 389 6.78 11.93 -8.88
N SER A 390 6.18 12.29 -10.01
CA SER A 390 4.77 12.09 -10.30
C SER A 390 4.62 11.03 -11.39
N MET A 391 3.78 10.03 -11.15
CA MET A 391 3.47 8.96 -12.09
C MET A 391 1.98 9.03 -12.44
N ALA A 392 1.67 9.13 -13.72
CA ALA A 392 0.34 8.84 -14.25
C ALA A 392 0.30 7.38 -14.64
N LEU A 393 -0.55 6.58 -14.01
CA LEU A 393 -0.62 5.13 -14.17
C LEU A 393 -2.03 4.70 -14.54
N GLY A 394 -2.17 3.96 -15.63
CA GLY A 394 -3.35 3.18 -15.94
C GLY A 394 -3.15 1.73 -15.53
N ALA A 395 -4.14 1.17 -14.85
CA ALA A 395 -4.24 -0.23 -14.46
C ALA A 395 -5.42 -0.86 -15.20
N PHE A 396 -5.19 -2.03 -15.79
CA PHE A 396 -6.08 -2.59 -16.78
C PHE A 396 -6.26 -4.08 -16.55
N TYR A 397 -7.51 -4.52 -16.53
CA TYR A 397 -7.88 -5.93 -16.50
C TYR A 397 -8.80 -6.23 -17.67
N PHE A 398 -8.59 -7.37 -18.33
CA PHE A 398 -9.49 -7.82 -19.38
C PHE A 398 -9.77 -9.31 -19.33
N ARG A 399 -10.91 -9.69 -19.90
CA ARG A 399 -11.21 -11.05 -20.35
C ARG A 399 -11.69 -11.00 -21.80
N SER A 400 -11.15 -11.86 -22.64
CA SER A 400 -11.51 -12.01 -24.05
C SER A 400 -12.18 -13.35 -24.33
N THR A 401 -12.74 -13.51 -25.53
CA THR A 401 -13.31 -14.80 -25.99
C THR A 401 -12.27 -15.75 -26.56
N ASP A 402 -11.04 -15.29 -26.76
CA ASP A 402 -9.91 -16.05 -27.31
C ASP A 402 -8.60 -15.68 -26.61
N GLU A 403 -7.61 -16.55 -26.72
CA GLU A 403 -6.26 -16.32 -26.20
C GLU A 403 -5.40 -15.66 -27.28
N ARG A 404 -4.73 -14.55 -26.93
CA ARG A 404 -3.84 -13.85 -27.86
C ARG A 404 -2.56 -13.40 -27.18
N LYS A 405 -1.42 -13.74 -27.78
CA LYS A 405 -0.13 -13.08 -27.47
C LYS A 405 -0.12 -11.68 -28.05
N ARG A 406 0.77 -10.80 -27.60
CA ARG A 406 0.85 -9.39 -28.00
C ARG A 406 -0.49 -8.68 -27.94
N PHE A 407 -1.31 -9.07 -26.96
CA PHE A 407 -2.71 -8.68 -26.82
C PHE A 407 -2.90 -7.15 -26.91
N LEU A 408 -1.90 -6.37 -26.46
CA LEU A 408 -1.94 -4.90 -26.49
C LEU A 408 -2.16 -4.34 -27.91
N PHE A 409 -1.71 -5.05 -28.95
CA PHE A 409 -1.74 -4.59 -30.35
C PHE A 409 -2.75 -5.36 -31.22
N PHE A 410 -3.53 -6.26 -30.63
CA PHE A 410 -4.58 -6.98 -31.34
C PHE A 410 -5.90 -6.21 -31.41
N LYS A 411 -6.70 -6.59 -32.41
CA LYS A 411 -8.02 -6.05 -32.69
C LYS A 411 -9.08 -7.09 -32.37
N TRP A 412 -10.08 -6.70 -31.60
CA TRP A 412 -11.25 -7.55 -31.31
C TRP A 412 -12.50 -6.95 -31.94
N GLY A 413 -13.47 -7.82 -32.23
CA GLY A 413 -14.82 -7.38 -32.57
C GLY A 413 -15.52 -6.77 -31.36
N ALA A 414 -16.64 -6.08 -31.60
CA ALA A 414 -17.48 -5.55 -30.54
C ALA A 414 -17.88 -6.67 -29.56
N ARG A 415 -17.86 -6.37 -28.25
CA ARG A 415 -18.25 -7.28 -27.16
C ARG A 415 -17.44 -8.58 -27.03
N GLN A 416 -16.29 -8.69 -27.70
CA GLN A 416 -15.38 -9.83 -27.52
C GLN A 416 -14.40 -9.64 -26.37
N VAL A 417 -14.36 -8.45 -25.76
CA VAL A 417 -13.50 -8.12 -24.62
C VAL A 417 -14.35 -7.44 -23.54
N ASN A 418 -14.32 -7.98 -22.33
CA ASN A 418 -14.72 -7.25 -21.14
C ASN A 418 -13.48 -6.55 -20.60
N PHE A 419 -13.53 -5.24 -20.46
CA PHE A 419 -12.38 -4.42 -20.09
C PHE A 419 -12.69 -3.60 -18.85
N TRP A 420 -11.83 -3.65 -17.84
CA TRP A 420 -11.93 -2.86 -16.63
C TRP A 420 -10.69 -2.02 -16.47
N THR A 421 -10.90 -0.76 -16.09
CA THR A 421 -9.83 0.24 -16.04
C THR A 421 -9.85 1.02 -14.74
N ALA A 422 -8.67 1.36 -14.26
CA ALA A 422 -8.45 2.32 -13.20
C ALA A 422 -7.29 3.24 -13.61
N ALA A 423 -7.37 4.52 -13.28
CA ALA A 423 -6.33 5.49 -13.59
C ALA A 423 -5.97 6.24 -12.31
N GLN A 424 -4.68 6.43 -12.04
CA GLN A 424 -4.22 7.17 -10.88
C GLN A 424 -3.04 8.07 -11.19
N ARG A 425 -3.03 9.23 -10.53
CA ARG A 425 -1.81 10.00 -10.34
C ARG A 425 -1.22 9.64 -8.97
N MET A 426 0.04 9.26 -8.96
CA MET A 426 0.77 8.88 -7.76
C MET A 426 1.98 9.77 -7.60
N THR A 427 2.32 10.16 -6.37
CA THR A 427 3.53 10.94 -6.08
C THR A 427 4.45 10.16 -5.15
N LEU A 428 5.71 9.99 -5.54
CA LEU A 428 6.73 9.35 -4.70
C LEU A 428 7.43 10.39 -3.83
N ASN A 429 7.43 10.15 -2.53
CA ASN A 429 8.33 10.82 -1.61
C ASN A 429 9.74 10.22 -1.73
N THR A 430 10.58 10.86 -2.53
CA THR A 430 11.93 10.40 -2.89
C THR A 430 12.86 10.30 -1.68
N ASP A 431 12.79 11.24 -0.73
CA ASP A 431 13.54 11.19 0.53
C ASP A 431 13.10 10.02 1.42
N PHE A 432 11.80 9.73 1.43
CA PHE A 432 11.26 8.59 2.16
C PHE A 432 11.77 7.28 1.56
N TYR A 433 11.63 7.11 0.24
CA TYR A 433 12.11 5.92 -0.47
C TYR A 433 13.62 5.74 -0.35
N ALA A 434 14.40 6.81 -0.43
CA ALA A 434 15.86 6.77 -0.37
C ALA A 434 16.40 6.06 0.89
N ARG A 435 15.68 6.16 2.01
CA ARG A 435 16.03 5.48 3.27
C ARG A 435 15.82 3.96 3.24
N ARG A 436 15.04 3.44 2.29
CA ARG A 436 14.63 2.03 2.15
C ARG A 436 15.19 1.36 0.90
N ARG A 437 15.80 2.14 0.00
CA ARG A 437 16.36 1.67 -1.27
C ARG A 437 17.20 0.41 -1.10
N LYS A 438 18.05 0.35 -0.06
CA LYS A 438 18.90 -0.81 0.21
C LYS A 438 18.08 -2.05 0.54
N ASP A 439 17.01 -1.91 1.31
CA ASP A 439 16.15 -3.02 1.73
C ASP A 439 15.34 -3.55 0.54
N VAL A 440 14.82 -2.65 -0.30
CA VAL A 440 14.13 -3.02 -1.55
C VAL A 440 15.07 -3.78 -2.47
N ILE A 441 16.27 -3.25 -2.71
CA ILE A 441 17.27 -3.92 -3.56
C ILE A 441 17.68 -5.27 -2.96
N ALA A 442 17.90 -5.34 -1.65
CA ALA A 442 18.22 -6.58 -0.97
C ALA A 442 17.10 -7.61 -1.10
N LYS A 443 15.83 -7.17 -1.05
CA LYS A 443 14.67 -8.05 -1.18
C LYS A 443 14.43 -8.56 -2.59
N LEU A 444 14.68 -7.73 -3.60
CA LEU A 444 14.58 -8.14 -5.00
C LEU A 444 15.75 -9.05 -5.44
N GLU A 445 16.84 -9.04 -4.65
CA GLU A 445 18.06 -9.83 -4.83
C GLU A 445 18.70 -9.68 -6.23
N SER A 446 19.53 -10.65 -6.63
CA SER A 446 20.11 -10.68 -7.98
C SER A 446 19.10 -10.86 -9.10
N ASP A 447 17.86 -11.19 -8.78
CA ASP A 447 16.81 -11.44 -9.76
C ASP A 447 16.17 -10.14 -10.28
N ALA A 448 16.38 -9.00 -9.62
CA ALA A 448 15.73 -7.73 -9.98
C ALA A 448 15.86 -7.37 -11.47
N SER A 449 17.05 -7.62 -12.05
CA SER A 449 17.35 -7.35 -13.46
C SER A 449 16.66 -8.32 -14.43
N GLN A 450 16.16 -9.46 -13.97
CA GLN A 450 15.42 -10.43 -14.77
C GLN A 450 13.95 -10.04 -14.94
N PHE A 451 13.50 -9.01 -14.22
CA PHE A 451 12.12 -8.52 -14.28
C PHE A 451 12.01 -7.13 -14.93
N ILE A 452 13.15 -6.51 -15.31
CA ILE A 452 13.20 -5.22 -15.99
C ILE A 452 13.95 -5.36 -17.30
N VAL A 453 13.35 -4.88 -18.39
CA VAL A 453 13.97 -4.82 -19.71
C VAL A 453 13.90 -3.40 -20.25
N ASP A 454 15.04 -2.92 -20.75
CA ASP A 454 15.17 -1.62 -21.40
C ASP A 454 14.40 -1.58 -22.72
N LEU A 455 13.59 -0.54 -22.92
CA LEU A 455 12.92 -0.28 -24.19
C LEU A 455 13.57 0.94 -24.86
N LYS A 456 14.14 0.71 -26.04
CA LYS A 456 14.70 1.78 -26.88
C LYS A 456 13.57 2.54 -27.55
N LEU A 457 13.53 3.85 -27.35
CA LEU A 457 12.70 4.74 -28.15
C LEU A 457 13.48 5.12 -29.42
N GLY A 458 12.78 5.14 -30.55
CA GLY A 458 13.35 5.32 -31.89
C GLY A 458 13.76 6.75 -32.22
#